data_AF-A0AB37E7M4-F1
#
_entry.id   AF-A0AB37E7M4-F1
#
_cell.length_a   1.000
_cell.length_b   1.000
_cell.length_c   1.000
_cell.angle_alpha   90.00
_cell.angle_beta   90.00
_cell.angle_gamma   90.00
#
_symmetry.space_group_name_H-M   'P 1'
#
loop_
_entity.id
_entity.type
_entity.pdbx_description
1 polymer ?
#
loop_
_entity_poly.entity_id
_entity_poly.type
_entity_poly.pdbx_seq_one_letter_code
_entity_poly.pdbx_strand_id
1 'polypeptide(L)'
;MRLIVLAASTSLLVLAASCGANGESAPASSQAGAPETRPANNPDQQPAFPGQTRAPGVKTDVALSHSVVASGLTHPWGLALMPDGRWLVTEKPGRLRIITAQGQVGEPVQGLPRVDARGQGGLLDVITSPGFGQDRLIYWSYAEPRDGGNATSVARGRLSNDGARVEDVQVIFRALPVYDGDKHFGSSLAFASDGKLFITLGERSDRPMRAQAQDLGSHMGKTIRINADGSVPQDNPFVGREGALPEIWSLGHRNVQGIAVQPGTGAVWTIEHGTRGGDEVNLDKPGLNYGWPDAAYGVEYAGGQITGGNTQAQGTEQPVYYWDPVIAPGGATFYQGAMFPGWNGDLLVAGLKEKHIARLVIENNRVVGEERLLTDLGERVRDVAVGPDGAVWAITDEADGKLVRLAVAQ
;
A
#
# COMPACT_ATOMS: atom_id res chain seq x y z
N MET A 1 4.93 7.92 -75.13
CA MET A 1 5.28 8.71 -76.32
C MET A 1 4.90 10.17 -76.07
N ARG A 2 5.91 11.05 -76.04
CA ARG A 2 5.90 12.54 -76.14
C ARG A 2 5.11 13.33 -75.07
N LEU A 3 5.76 14.04 -74.14
CA LEU A 3 6.60 15.27 -74.22
C LEU A 3 5.79 16.59 -74.30
N ILE A 4 5.86 17.33 -73.18
CA ILE A 4 6.12 18.78 -72.99
C ILE A 4 5.05 19.76 -73.50
N VAL A 5 4.66 20.74 -72.66
CA VAL A 5 4.88 22.19 -72.88
C VAL A 5 4.09 23.11 -71.89
N LEU A 6 4.90 23.94 -71.24
CA LEU A 6 4.76 25.33 -70.77
C LEU A 6 3.86 25.76 -69.60
N ALA A 7 4.56 26.48 -68.72
CA ALA A 7 4.17 27.47 -67.74
C ALA A 7 3.21 28.56 -68.24
N ALA A 8 2.38 29.08 -67.34
CA ALA A 8 2.05 30.50 -67.27
C ALA A 8 1.54 30.89 -65.87
N SER A 9 2.07 32.00 -65.41
CA SER A 9 1.83 32.72 -64.17
C SER A 9 0.38 33.23 -64.06
N THR A 10 -0.22 33.18 -62.87
CA THR A 10 -1.30 34.13 -62.52
C THR A 10 -1.44 34.34 -61.02
N SER A 11 -1.04 35.54 -60.61
CA SER A 11 -1.74 36.50 -59.74
C SER A 11 -2.50 36.01 -58.49
N LEU A 12 -2.06 36.56 -57.36
CA LEU A 12 -2.82 36.71 -56.11
C LEU A 12 -4.23 37.27 -56.38
N LEU A 13 -5.24 36.58 -55.84
CA LEU A 13 -6.45 37.22 -55.33
C LEU A 13 -6.70 36.68 -53.92
N VAL A 14 -6.62 37.59 -52.95
CA VAL A 14 -7.05 37.36 -51.56
C VAL A 14 -8.56 37.42 -51.52
N LEU A 15 -9.20 36.30 -51.16
CA LEU A 15 -10.60 36.26 -50.74
C LEU A 15 -10.63 35.69 -49.32
N ALA A 16 -10.88 36.58 -48.36
CA ALA A 16 -11.12 36.24 -46.98
C ALA A 16 -12.44 35.46 -46.88
N ALA A 17 -12.34 34.15 -46.65
CA ALA A 17 -13.47 33.32 -46.26
C ALA A 17 -13.45 33.16 -44.73
N SER A 18 -14.38 33.86 -44.09
CA SER A 18 -14.82 33.60 -42.73
C SER A 18 -15.35 32.16 -42.65
N CYS A 19 -14.68 31.32 -41.86
CA CYS A 19 -15.24 30.08 -41.36
C CYS A 19 -15.18 30.16 -39.84
N GLY A 20 -16.34 30.37 -39.22
CA GLY A 20 -16.53 30.22 -37.80
C GLY A 20 -16.27 28.77 -37.39
N ALA A 21 -15.19 28.56 -36.65
CA ALA A 21 -15.01 27.36 -35.86
C ALA A 21 -15.58 27.65 -34.47
N ASN A 22 -16.74 27.06 -34.17
CA ASN A 22 -17.20 26.90 -32.79
C ASN A 22 -16.23 25.92 -32.09
N GLY A 23 -15.10 26.45 -31.66
CA GLY A 23 -14.28 25.83 -30.64
C GLY A 23 -14.84 26.24 -29.30
N GLU A 24 -15.79 25.46 -28.76
CA GLU A 24 -16.01 25.45 -27.32
C GLU A 24 -14.73 24.91 -26.70
N SER A 25 -13.82 25.83 -26.35
CA SER A 25 -12.75 25.55 -25.42
C SER A 25 -13.43 25.12 -24.12
N ALA A 26 -13.39 23.81 -23.84
CA ALA A 26 -13.64 23.29 -22.52
C ALA A 26 -12.86 24.16 -21.53
N PRO A 27 -13.49 24.65 -20.44
CA PRO A 27 -12.76 25.45 -19.46
C PRO A 27 -11.59 24.58 -18.97
N ALA A 28 -10.38 25.06 -19.20
CA ALA A 28 -9.21 24.50 -18.56
C ALA A 28 -9.49 24.55 -17.05
N SER A 29 -9.81 23.40 -16.47
CA SER A 29 -9.87 23.27 -15.02
C SER A 29 -8.52 23.77 -14.52
N SER A 30 -8.51 24.88 -13.78
CA SER A 30 -7.31 25.32 -13.10
C SER A 30 -6.89 24.17 -12.19
N GLN A 31 -5.90 23.39 -12.61
CA GLN A 31 -5.39 22.27 -11.82
C GLN A 31 -4.96 22.87 -10.49
N ALA A 32 -5.61 22.43 -9.40
CA ALA A 32 -5.21 22.87 -8.08
C ALA A 32 -3.76 22.39 -7.86
N GLY A 33 -2.96 23.24 -7.22
CA GLY A 33 -1.59 22.86 -6.85
C GLY A 33 -1.56 21.58 -6.03
N ALA A 34 -0.42 20.88 -6.05
CA ALA A 34 -0.23 19.65 -5.29
C ALA A 34 -0.46 19.88 -3.79
N PRO A 35 -1.05 18.91 -3.05
CA PRO A 35 -1.21 19.01 -1.59
C PRO A 35 0.12 19.14 -0.84
N GLU A 36 1.20 18.55 -1.37
CA GLU A 36 2.55 18.70 -0.81
C GLU A 36 3.24 19.96 -1.34
N THR A 37 3.53 20.89 -0.44
CA THR A 37 4.15 22.19 -0.75
C THR A 37 5.52 22.38 -0.11
N ARG A 38 5.95 21.48 0.78
CA ARG A 38 7.27 21.57 1.42
C ARG A 38 8.38 21.28 0.41
N PRO A 39 9.61 21.77 0.65
CA PRO A 39 10.77 21.38 -0.15
C PRO A 39 11.00 19.87 -0.13
N ALA A 40 11.42 19.31 -1.26
CA ALA A 40 11.89 17.93 -1.35
C ALA A 40 13.13 17.72 -0.47
N ASN A 41 13.31 16.53 0.10
CA ASN A 41 14.53 16.19 0.82
C ASN A 41 15.73 16.01 -0.12
N ASN A 42 15.47 15.59 -1.36
CA ASN A 42 16.46 15.55 -2.43
C ASN A 42 16.03 16.44 -3.60
N PRO A 43 16.33 17.75 -3.57
CA PRO A 43 15.85 18.69 -4.58
C PRO A 43 16.47 18.47 -5.97
N ASP A 44 17.62 17.79 -6.05
CA ASP A 44 18.30 17.51 -7.32
C ASP A 44 17.74 16.26 -8.02
N GLN A 45 16.95 15.46 -7.31
CA GLN A 45 16.36 14.25 -7.82
C GLN A 45 15.25 14.54 -8.83
N GLN A 46 15.31 13.85 -9.98
CA GLN A 46 14.29 13.98 -11.02
C GLN A 46 13.34 12.78 -11.01
N PRO A 47 12.03 13.00 -11.20
CA PRO A 47 11.10 11.90 -11.46
C PRO A 47 11.45 11.23 -12.80
N ALA A 48 11.19 9.93 -12.91
CA ALA A 48 11.36 9.15 -14.14
C ALA A 48 10.37 9.54 -15.24
N PHE A 49 9.22 10.13 -14.87
CA PHE A 49 8.24 10.65 -15.81
C PHE A 49 7.45 11.83 -15.20
N PRO A 50 6.87 12.72 -16.02
CA PRO A 50 6.03 13.81 -15.52
C PRO A 50 4.87 13.30 -14.68
N GLY A 51 4.63 13.92 -13.51
CA GLY A 51 3.53 13.56 -12.60
C GLY A 51 3.80 12.36 -11.68
N GLN A 52 5.00 11.75 -11.71
CA GLN A 52 5.36 10.67 -10.77
C GLN A 52 5.39 11.12 -9.29
N THR A 53 5.47 12.41 -9.02
CA THR A 53 5.37 12.96 -7.67
C THR A 53 4.60 14.26 -7.72
N ARG A 54 4.05 14.69 -6.58
CA ARG A 54 3.28 15.93 -6.44
C ARG A 54 2.14 16.01 -7.44
N ALA A 55 1.30 14.98 -7.44
CA ALA A 55 0.08 14.97 -8.25
C ALA A 55 -0.79 16.20 -7.91
N PRO A 56 -1.54 16.74 -8.90
CA PRO A 56 -2.47 17.84 -8.67
C PRO A 56 -3.42 17.57 -7.50
N GLY A 57 -3.77 18.62 -6.76
CA GLY A 57 -4.77 18.50 -5.71
C GLY A 57 -6.14 18.20 -6.31
N VAL A 58 -6.84 17.21 -5.74
CA VAL A 58 -8.27 17.01 -5.97
C VAL A 58 -9.04 17.25 -4.68
N LYS A 59 -10.35 17.47 -4.79
CA LYS A 59 -11.22 17.68 -3.63
C LYS A 59 -12.44 16.79 -3.71
N THR A 60 -12.93 16.38 -2.55
CA THR A 60 -14.23 15.77 -2.42
C THR A 60 -15.30 16.84 -2.40
N ASP A 61 -16.32 16.68 -3.25
CA ASP A 61 -17.39 17.68 -3.44
C ASP A 61 -18.49 17.61 -2.36
N VAL A 62 -18.41 16.65 -1.44
CA VAL A 62 -19.32 16.51 -0.31
C VAL A 62 -18.60 16.82 1.00
N ALA A 63 -19.32 17.46 1.93
CA ALA A 63 -18.81 17.70 3.26
C ALA A 63 -18.55 16.36 3.98
N LEU A 64 -17.37 16.22 4.56
CA LEU A 64 -16.97 15.04 5.31
C LEU A 64 -17.02 15.31 6.81
N SER A 65 -17.35 14.28 7.59
CA SER A 65 -17.21 14.29 9.04
C SER A 65 -16.62 12.96 9.50
N HIS A 66 -15.88 12.98 10.61
CA HIS A 66 -15.35 11.78 11.22
C HIS A 66 -15.89 11.60 12.65
N SER A 67 -16.01 10.36 13.09
CA SER A 67 -16.35 10.01 14.47
C SER A 67 -15.40 8.95 15.02
N VAL A 68 -15.04 9.09 16.28
CA VAL A 68 -14.33 8.05 17.03
C VAL A 68 -15.36 7.02 17.47
N VAL A 69 -15.26 5.81 16.95
CA VAL A 69 -16.17 4.70 17.24
C VAL A 69 -15.68 3.90 18.44
N ALA A 70 -14.37 3.68 18.53
CA ALA A 70 -13.74 3.04 19.69
C ALA A 70 -12.39 3.70 20.00
N SER A 71 -11.95 3.58 21.24
CA SER A 71 -10.64 4.03 21.73
C SER A 71 -10.07 3.01 22.74
N GLY A 72 -8.89 3.27 23.30
CA GLY A 72 -8.22 2.38 24.25
C GLY A 72 -7.46 1.23 23.60
N LEU A 73 -7.23 1.26 22.28
CA LEU A 73 -6.39 0.29 21.59
C LEU A 73 -4.91 0.65 21.80
N THR A 74 -4.04 -0.32 21.99
CA THR A 74 -2.60 -0.09 22.20
C THR A 74 -1.84 -0.36 20.91
N HIS A 75 -1.51 0.70 20.17
CA HIS A 75 -0.84 0.61 18.86
C HIS A 75 -1.50 -0.44 17.95
N PRO A 76 -2.79 -0.23 17.58
CA PRO A 76 -3.45 -1.12 16.64
C PRO A 76 -2.69 -1.14 15.31
N TRP A 77 -2.65 -2.28 14.62
CA TRP A 77 -1.86 -2.47 13.39
C TRP A 77 -2.68 -2.84 12.16
N GLY A 78 -3.48 -3.90 12.24
CA GLY A 78 -4.29 -4.41 11.13
C GLY A 78 -5.78 -4.33 11.46
N LEU A 79 -6.59 -4.13 10.42
CA LEU A 79 -8.02 -3.90 10.51
C LEU A 79 -8.79 -4.75 9.48
N ALA A 80 -9.62 -5.68 9.95
CA ALA A 80 -10.49 -6.47 9.06
C ALA A 80 -11.96 -6.43 9.48
N LEU A 81 -12.83 -6.15 8.50
CA LEU A 81 -14.26 -6.20 8.69
C LEU A 81 -14.77 -7.65 8.59
N MET A 82 -15.57 -8.08 9.56
CA MET A 82 -16.32 -9.32 9.48
C MET A 82 -17.71 -9.09 8.83
N PRO A 83 -18.30 -10.10 8.18
CA PRO A 83 -19.60 -9.98 7.52
C PRO A 83 -20.77 -9.56 8.42
N ASP A 84 -20.62 -9.72 9.74
CA ASP A 84 -21.61 -9.32 10.74
C ASP A 84 -21.44 -7.86 11.22
N GLY A 85 -20.53 -7.10 10.61
CA GLY A 85 -20.29 -5.68 10.91
C GLY A 85 -19.33 -5.43 12.07
N ARG A 86 -18.77 -6.48 12.68
CA ARG A 86 -17.73 -6.35 13.71
C ARG A 86 -16.34 -6.26 13.08
N TRP A 87 -15.40 -5.67 13.79
CA TRP A 87 -14.02 -5.50 13.34
C TRP A 87 -13.08 -6.42 14.12
N LEU A 88 -12.16 -7.04 13.40
CA LEU A 88 -10.92 -7.60 13.94
C LEU A 88 -9.87 -6.49 13.94
N VAL A 89 -9.23 -6.27 15.09
CA VAL A 89 -8.14 -5.31 15.22
C VAL A 89 -6.99 -5.95 15.97
N THR A 90 -5.82 -6.02 15.33
CA THR A 90 -4.59 -6.46 16.00
C THR A 90 -3.93 -5.29 16.70
N GLU A 91 -3.27 -5.58 17.82
CA GLU A 91 -2.49 -4.65 18.61
C GLU A 91 -1.07 -5.20 18.73
N LYS A 92 -0.07 -4.36 18.45
CA LYS A 92 1.35 -4.77 18.40
C LYS A 92 1.82 -5.59 19.61
N PRO A 93 1.38 -5.33 20.86
CA PRO A 93 1.77 -6.15 22.01
C PRO A 93 1.37 -7.63 21.96
N GLY A 94 0.65 -8.10 20.93
CA GLY A 94 0.30 -9.50 20.75
C GLY A 94 -1.17 -9.81 21.01
N ARG A 95 -2.06 -8.82 20.87
CA ARG A 95 -3.49 -8.97 21.18
C ARG A 95 -4.33 -8.78 19.92
N LEU A 96 -5.29 -9.66 19.69
CA LEU A 96 -6.35 -9.45 18.72
C LEU A 96 -7.61 -9.07 19.49
N ARG A 97 -8.28 -7.99 19.06
CA ARG A 97 -9.51 -7.47 19.65
C ARG A 97 -10.65 -7.63 18.65
N ILE A 98 -11.86 -7.86 19.16
CA ILE A 98 -13.09 -7.77 18.38
C ILE A 98 -13.81 -6.49 18.82
N ILE A 99 -14.09 -5.59 17.87
CA ILE A 99 -14.84 -4.36 18.12
C ILE A 99 -16.23 -4.51 17.51
N THR A 100 -17.26 -4.26 18.29
CA THR A 100 -18.65 -4.31 17.82
C THR A 100 -18.97 -3.13 16.89
N ALA A 101 -20.06 -3.24 16.13
CA ALA A 101 -20.55 -2.12 15.31
C ALA A 101 -20.87 -0.86 16.14
N GLN A 102 -21.18 -1.03 17.44
CA GLN A 102 -21.43 0.04 18.40
C GLN A 102 -20.15 0.56 19.08
N GLY A 103 -18.97 0.04 18.71
CA GLY A 103 -17.69 0.51 19.23
C GLY A 103 -17.22 -0.12 20.54
N GLN A 104 -17.92 -1.14 21.06
CA GLN A 104 -17.46 -1.87 22.24
C GLN A 104 -16.23 -2.72 21.89
N VAL A 105 -15.13 -2.52 22.60
CA VAL A 105 -13.89 -3.27 22.46
C VAL A 105 -13.93 -4.51 23.37
N GLY A 106 -14.03 -5.71 22.80
CA GLY A 106 -14.07 -6.97 23.55
C GLY A 106 -12.69 -7.41 24.07
N GLU A 107 -12.66 -8.35 25.02
CA GLU A 107 -11.43 -8.94 25.58
C GLU A 107 -10.49 -9.53 24.52
N PRO A 108 -9.17 -9.68 24.79
CA PRO A 108 -8.24 -10.22 23.82
C PRO A 108 -8.60 -11.66 23.43
N VAL A 109 -8.67 -11.92 22.13
CA VAL A 109 -8.89 -13.25 21.56
C VAL A 109 -7.70 -14.15 21.92
N GLN A 110 -7.99 -15.32 22.47
CA GLN A 110 -6.99 -16.28 22.92
C GLN A 110 -6.49 -17.20 21.79
N GLY A 111 -5.38 -17.89 22.01
CA GLY A 111 -4.87 -18.93 21.10
C GLY A 111 -3.87 -18.45 20.05
N LEU A 112 -3.55 -17.15 20.01
CA LEU A 112 -2.53 -16.59 19.13
C LEU A 112 -1.10 -16.94 19.61
N PRO A 113 -0.12 -17.05 18.68
CA PRO A 113 1.27 -17.29 19.05
C PRO A 113 1.89 -16.07 19.75
N ARG A 114 2.98 -16.32 20.49
CA ARG A 114 3.80 -15.24 21.05
C ARG A 114 4.44 -14.42 19.92
N VAL A 115 4.56 -13.12 20.16
CA VAL A 115 5.20 -12.17 19.23
C VAL A 115 6.44 -11.52 19.86
N ASP A 116 7.36 -11.04 19.02
CA ASP A 116 8.39 -10.06 19.40
C ASP A 116 7.86 -8.65 19.10
N ALA A 117 7.48 -7.91 20.13
CA ALA A 117 6.86 -6.59 20.03
C ALA A 117 7.87 -5.42 20.12
N ARG A 118 9.16 -5.67 19.89
CA ARG A 118 10.18 -4.59 19.86
C ARG A 118 10.02 -3.73 18.61
N GLY A 119 10.28 -2.43 18.73
CA GLY A 119 10.35 -1.50 17.60
C GLY A 119 9.09 -1.52 16.73
N GLN A 120 9.24 -1.91 15.47
CA GLN A 120 8.17 -2.05 14.47
C GLN A 120 7.51 -3.44 14.46
N GLY A 121 8.01 -4.40 15.25
CA GLY A 121 7.46 -5.75 15.38
C GLY A 121 6.19 -5.81 16.24
N GLY A 122 5.58 -6.99 16.30
CA GLY A 122 4.39 -7.27 17.08
C GLY A 122 3.46 -8.28 16.42
N LEU A 123 2.20 -8.29 16.85
CA LEU A 123 1.10 -8.80 16.02
C LEU A 123 0.75 -7.70 15.00
N LEU A 124 0.76 -8.05 13.72
CA LEU A 124 0.73 -7.10 12.61
C LEU A 124 -0.58 -7.26 11.85
N ASP A 125 -0.58 -7.60 10.58
CA ASP A 125 -1.83 -7.59 9.79
C ASP A 125 -2.81 -8.68 10.24
N VAL A 126 -4.09 -8.47 9.95
CA VAL A 126 -5.15 -9.47 10.02
C VAL A 126 -6.11 -9.29 8.86
N ILE A 127 -6.43 -10.38 8.18
CA ILE A 127 -7.48 -10.43 7.17
C ILE A 127 -8.37 -11.65 7.37
N THR A 128 -9.60 -11.57 6.89
CA THR A 128 -10.53 -12.70 6.83
C THR A 128 -10.31 -13.48 5.54
N SER A 129 -10.60 -14.79 5.55
CA SER A 129 -10.63 -15.56 4.30
C SER A 129 -11.75 -15.02 3.39
N PRO A 130 -11.65 -15.21 2.05
CA PRO A 130 -12.75 -14.88 1.15
C PRO A 130 -14.05 -15.66 1.47
N GLY A 131 -13.92 -16.81 2.15
CA GLY A 131 -15.01 -17.69 2.58
C GLY A 131 -15.43 -17.53 4.05
N PHE A 132 -15.04 -16.44 4.74
CA PHE A 132 -15.14 -16.32 6.19
C PHE A 132 -16.53 -16.59 6.78
N GLY A 133 -17.59 -16.21 6.05
CA GLY A 133 -18.97 -16.49 6.48
C GLY A 133 -19.29 -17.98 6.65
N GLN A 134 -18.49 -18.87 6.07
CA GLN A 134 -18.63 -20.33 6.12
C GLN A 134 -17.51 -20.99 6.93
N ASP A 135 -16.24 -20.63 6.66
CA ASP A 135 -15.08 -21.31 7.25
C ASP A 135 -14.57 -20.66 8.55
N ARG A 136 -14.95 -19.40 8.80
CA ARG A 136 -14.47 -18.54 9.89
C ARG A 136 -12.94 -18.44 9.98
N LEU A 137 -12.21 -18.61 8.88
CA LEU A 137 -10.76 -18.56 8.85
C LEU A 137 -10.25 -17.12 8.84
N ILE A 138 -9.33 -16.82 9.75
CA ILE A 138 -8.57 -15.58 9.75
C ILE A 138 -7.11 -15.88 9.46
N TYR A 139 -6.43 -14.91 8.86
CA TYR A 139 -5.00 -14.93 8.55
C TYR A 139 -4.36 -13.73 9.22
N TRP A 140 -3.21 -13.91 9.85
CA TRP A 140 -2.49 -12.81 10.46
C TRP A 140 -0.99 -12.96 10.27
N SER A 141 -0.32 -11.82 10.20
CA SER A 141 1.13 -11.75 10.19
C SER A 141 1.64 -11.28 11.56
N TYR A 142 2.85 -11.70 11.91
CA TYR A 142 3.47 -11.32 13.17
C TYR A 142 4.99 -11.44 13.11
N ALA A 143 5.67 -10.70 13.98
CA ALA A 143 7.08 -10.89 14.26
C ALA A 143 7.25 -12.14 15.13
N GLU A 144 7.62 -13.27 14.53
CA GLU A 144 7.84 -14.53 15.25
C GLU A 144 9.23 -14.50 15.92
N PRO A 145 9.30 -14.57 17.27
CA PRO A 145 10.58 -14.76 17.95
C PRO A 145 11.12 -16.16 17.63
N ARG A 146 12.38 -16.22 17.20
CA ARG A 146 13.09 -17.47 16.86
C ARG A 146 14.50 -17.43 17.42
N ASP A 147 15.20 -18.57 17.41
CA ASP A 147 16.59 -18.59 17.85
C ASP A 147 17.44 -17.62 17.00
N GLY A 148 18.27 -16.82 17.67
CA GLY A 148 19.07 -15.77 17.02
C GLY A 148 18.32 -14.48 16.60
N GLY A 149 17.04 -14.31 16.93
CA GLY A 149 16.32 -13.05 16.70
C GLY A 149 14.82 -13.22 16.41
N ASN A 150 14.36 -12.63 15.32
CA ASN A 150 12.97 -12.77 14.87
C ASN A 150 12.88 -12.70 13.32
N ALA A 151 11.72 -13.05 12.75
CA ALA A 151 11.31 -12.48 11.46
C ALA A 151 9.79 -12.61 11.28
N THR A 152 9.27 -12.01 10.21
CA THR A 152 7.86 -12.08 9.83
C THR A 152 7.42 -13.52 9.56
N SER A 153 6.29 -13.90 10.13
CA SER A 153 5.59 -15.15 9.83
C SER A 153 4.11 -14.87 9.59
N VAL A 154 3.46 -15.76 8.85
CA VAL A 154 2.02 -15.72 8.62
C VAL A 154 1.40 -17.01 9.12
N ALA A 155 0.32 -16.87 9.87
CA ALA A 155 -0.47 -17.97 10.37
C ALA A 155 -1.93 -17.80 10.02
N ARG A 156 -2.67 -18.91 10.09
CA ARG A 156 -4.12 -18.96 9.94
C ARG A 156 -4.74 -19.80 11.03
N GLY A 157 -6.03 -19.61 11.25
CA GLY A 157 -6.81 -20.43 12.18
C GLY A 157 -8.28 -20.06 12.12
N ARG A 158 -9.12 -20.91 12.72
CA ARG A 158 -10.56 -20.70 12.78
C ARG A 158 -10.92 -19.83 13.98
N LEU A 159 -11.59 -18.71 13.76
CA LEU A 159 -12.18 -17.93 14.85
C LEU A 159 -13.39 -18.69 15.42
N SER A 160 -13.36 -19.01 16.70
CA SER A 160 -14.50 -19.61 17.43
C SER A 160 -15.80 -18.82 17.24
N ASN A 161 -16.95 -19.48 17.37
CA ASN A 161 -18.26 -18.85 17.10
C ASN A 161 -18.55 -17.65 18.00
N ASP A 162 -18.15 -17.71 19.27
CA ASP A 162 -18.25 -16.60 20.23
C ASP A 162 -17.16 -15.54 20.03
N GLY A 163 -16.13 -15.83 19.24
CA GLY A 163 -14.99 -14.96 18.98
C GLY A 163 -13.97 -14.92 20.12
N ALA A 164 -14.06 -15.80 21.12
CA ALA A 164 -13.19 -15.75 22.30
C ALA A 164 -11.78 -16.30 22.03
N ARG A 165 -11.63 -17.16 21.02
CA ARG A 165 -10.35 -17.81 20.67
C ARG A 165 -10.19 -18.11 19.19
N VAL A 166 -8.94 -18.28 18.78
CA VAL A 166 -8.55 -18.92 17.52
C VAL A 166 -8.24 -20.40 17.77
N GLU A 167 -8.75 -21.26 16.89
CA GLU A 167 -8.61 -22.71 16.91
C GLU A 167 -7.81 -23.16 15.68
N ASP A 168 -7.20 -24.35 15.76
CA ASP A 168 -6.49 -24.97 14.64
C ASP A 168 -5.42 -24.08 14.00
N VAL A 169 -4.64 -23.39 14.85
CA VAL A 169 -3.60 -22.45 14.42
C VAL A 169 -2.51 -23.19 13.63
N GLN A 170 -2.24 -22.70 12.42
CA GLN A 170 -1.21 -23.20 11.52
C GLN A 170 -0.35 -22.05 11.04
N VAL A 171 0.97 -22.15 11.21
CA VAL A 171 1.93 -21.22 10.59
C VAL A 171 2.15 -21.69 9.15
N ILE A 172 1.78 -20.85 8.18
CA ILE A 172 1.76 -21.18 6.74
C ILE A 172 2.91 -20.52 5.97
N PHE A 173 3.59 -19.54 6.58
CA PHE A 173 4.79 -18.94 6.01
C PHE A 173 5.73 -18.45 7.11
N ARG A 174 7.04 -18.60 6.89
CA ARG A 174 8.10 -18.09 7.76
C ARG A 174 9.20 -17.45 6.92
N ALA A 175 9.40 -16.14 7.07
CA ALA A 175 10.47 -15.45 6.39
C ALA A 175 11.86 -15.96 6.85
N LEU A 176 12.85 -15.87 5.97
CA LEU A 176 14.24 -16.24 6.21
C LEU A 176 15.15 -15.21 5.51
N PRO A 177 16.35 -14.94 6.05
CA PRO A 177 16.92 -15.47 7.29
C PRO A 177 16.22 -14.92 8.55
N VAL A 178 16.52 -15.53 9.71
CA VAL A 178 16.23 -14.91 11.02
C VAL A 178 17.22 -13.77 11.25
N TYR A 179 16.77 -12.69 11.87
CA TYR A 179 17.63 -11.54 12.17
C TYR A 179 17.28 -10.90 13.52
N ASP A 180 18.27 -10.61 14.36
CA ASP A 180 18.06 -9.81 15.57
C ASP A 180 17.98 -8.33 15.21
N GLY A 181 16.77 -7.89 14.90
CA GLY A 181 16.44 -6.50 14.61
C GLY A 181 14.97 -6.22 14.91
N ASP A 182 14.62 -4.94 14.96
CA ASP A 182 13.28 -4.49 15.36
C ASP A 182 12.62 -3.56 14.33
N LYS A 183 13.10 -3.57 13.08
CA LYS A 183 12.61 -2.71 12.00
C LYS A 183 12.35 -3.48 10.71
N HIS A 184 11.55 -2.87 9.85
CA HIS A 184 11.26 -3.27 8.47
C HIS A 184 10.78 -4.72 8.36
N PHE A 185 9.64 -5.00 9.00
CA PHE A 185 8.96 -6.30 8.92
C PHE A 185 8.06 -6.42 7.69
N GLY A 186 7.70 -5.31 7.04
CA GLY A 186 6.58 -5.25 6.10
C GLY A 186 5.28 -5.70 6.78
N SER A 187 4.76 -6.84 6.33
CA SER A 187 3.76 -7.72 6.96
C SER A 187 2.31 -7.57 6.52
N SER A 188 2.01 -6.79 5.49
CA SER A 188 0.65 -6.68 4.98
C SER A 188 0.24 -7.92 4.18
N LEU A 189 -1.06 -8.22 4.20
CA LEU A 189 -1.68 -9.39 3.61
C LEU A 189 -2.81 -8.98 2.67
N ALA A 190 -2.90 -9.61 1.51
CA ALA A 190 -4.07 -9.47 0.65
C ALA A 190 -4.38 -10.76 -0.11
N PHE A 191 -5.66 -11.13 -0.14
CA PHE A 191 -6.14 -12.15 -1.05
C PHE A 191 -6.39 -11.57 -2.44
N ALA A 192 -5.91 -12.26 -3.46
CA ALA A 192 -6.38 -12.08 -4.82
C ALA A 192 -7.68 -12.87 -5.08
N SER A 193 -8.37 -12.51 -6.16
CA SER A 193 -9.63 -13.14 -6.58
C SER A 193 -9.48 -14.62 -6.94
N ASP A 194 -8.26 -15.07 -7.26
CA ASP A 194 -7.91 -16.48 -7.52
C ASP A 194 -7.59 -17.27 -6.23
N GLY A 195 -7.80 -16.67 -5.05
CA GLY A 195 -7.58 -17.27 -3.74
C GLY A 195 -6.11 -17.33 -3.30
N LYS A 196 -5.20 -16.70 -4.05
CA LYS A 196 -3.79 -16.59 -3.64
C LYS A 196 -3.62 -15.51 -2.60
N LEU A 197 -2.71 -15.73 -1.66
CA LEU A 197 -2.37 -14.81 -0.60
C LEU A 197 -1.04 -14.14 -0.92
N PHE A 198 -1.05 -12.81 -0.96
CA PHE A 198 0.14 -12.00 -1.01
C PHE A 198 0.59 -11.62 0.40
N ILE A 199 1.91 -11.58 0.61
CA ILE A 199 2.55 -11.19 1.87
C ILE A 199 3.66 -10.20 1.54
N THR A 200 3.67 -9.05 2.20
CA THR A 200 4.72 -8.05 2.00
C THR A 200 5.81 -8.17 3.05
N LEU A 201 7.07 -7.91 2.69
CA LEU A 201 8.21 -8.00 3.60
C LEU A 201 9.14 -6.80 3.44
N GLY A 202 9.73 -6.35 4.56
CA GLY A 202 10.81 -5.37 4.57
C GLY A 202 12.18 -6.02 4.66
N GLU A 203 13.25 -5.23 4.49
CA GLU A 203 14.62 -5.74 4.46
C GLU A 203 15.42 -5.61 5.75
N ARG A 204 14.78 -5.31 6.88
CA ARG A 204 15.39 -5.22 8.23
C ARG A 204 16.17 -3.95 8.57
N SER A 205 16.19 -2.94 7.71
CA SER A 205 16.71 -1.57 7.94
C SER A 205 18.23 -1.43 8.03
N ASP A 206 18.91 -2.47 8.49
CA ASP A 206 20.35 -2.43 8.74
C ASP A 206 21.16 -2.52 7.45
N ARG A 207 22.22 -1.70 7.35
CA ARG A 207 23.06 -1.61 6.14
C ARG A 207 23.54 -2.97 5.60
N PRO A 208 23.99 -3.93 6.43
CA PRO A 208 24.39 -5.25 5.94
C PRO A 208 23.23 -6.07 5.34
N MET A 209 21.99 -5.79 5.76
CA MET A 209 20.81 -6.50 5.28
C MET A 209 20.27 -5.95 3.96
N ARG A 210 20.58 -4.71 3.59
CA ARG A 210 20.04 -4.08 2.37
C ARG A 210 20.25 -4.90 1.09
N ALA A 211 21.42 -5.53 0.93
CA ALA A 211 21.72 -6.36 -0.24
C ALA A 211 20.79 -7.59 -0.37
N GLN A 212 20.18 -8.03 0.74
CA GLN A 212 19.23 -9.15 0.75
C GLN A 212 17.95 -8.83 -0.04
N ALA A 213 17.61 -7.55 -0.23
CA ALA A 213 16.49 -7.14 -1.08
C ALA A 213 16.67 -7.58 -2.55
N GLN A 214 17.91 -7.68 -3.01
CA GLN A 214 18.28 -8.16 -4.36
C GLN A 214 18.55 -9.67 -4.42
N ASP A 215 18.78 -10.30 -3.26
CA ASP A 215 19.04 -11.74 -3.18
C ASP A 215 17.74 -12.55 -3.26
N LEU A 216 17.63 -13.44 -4.24
CA LEU A 216 16.49 -14.35 -4.41
C LEU A 216 16.53 -15.55 -3.47
N GLY A 217 17.67 -15.81 -2.80
CA GLY A 217 17.81 -16.79 -1.73
C GLY A 217 17.30 -16.27 -0.37
N SER A 218 16.70 -15.09 -0.34
CA SER A 218 16.25 -14.39 0.86
C SER A 218 14.82 -13.85 0.72
N HIS A 219 14.08 -13.84 1.82
CA HIS A 219 12.75 -13.24 1.90
C HIS A 219 12.78 -11.73 2.22
N MET A 220 13.94 -11.17 2.51
CA MET A 220 14.05 -9.75 2.87
C MET A 220 13.77 -8.86 1.67
N GLY A 221 12.91 -7.85 1.85
CA GLY A 221 12.57 -6.89 0.79
C GLY A 221 11.86 -7.52 -0.42
N LYS A 222 10.86 -8.37 -0.17
CA LYS A 222 10.10 -9.12 -1.18
C LYS A 222 8.60 -8.92 -1.02
N THR A 223 7.86 -9.09 -2.10
CA THR A 223 6.47 -9.55 -2.04
C THR A 223 6.46 -11.06 -2.29
N ILE A 224 5.68 -11.79 -1.50
CA ILE A 224 5.54 -13.25 -1.55
C ILE A 224 4.12 -13.58 -2.03
N ARG A 225 3.96 -14.62 -2.86
CA ARG A 225 2.66 -15.17 -3.29
C ARG A 225 2.58 -16.65 -2.96
N ILE A 226 1.62 -17.02 -2.11
CA ILE A 226 1.35 -18.41 -1.71
C ILE A 226 -0.13 -18.78 -1.93
N ASN A 227 -0.45 -20.07 -1.91
CA ASN A 227 -1.83 -20.51 -1.73
C ASN A 227 -2.30 -20.27 -0.29
N ALA A 228 -3.61 -20.26 -0.07
CA ALA A 228 -4.22 -20.05 1.24
C ALA A 228 -3.79 -21.09 2.31
N ASP A 229 -3.22 -22.24 1.91
CA ASP A 229 -2.69 -23.26 2.81
C ASP A 229 -1.17 -23.18 3.05
N GLY A 230 -0.48 -22.20 2.45
CA GLY A 230 0.98 -22.07 2.54
C GLY A 230 1.74 -22.76 1.41
N SER A 231 1.09 -23.56 0.56
CA SER A 231 1.77 -24.18 -0.57
C SER A 231 2.13 -23.16 -1.66
N VAL A 232 3.19 -23.45 -2.42
CA VAL A 232 3.69 -22.54 -3.46
C VAL A 232 2.93 -22.76 -4.78
N PRO A 233 2.36 -21.70 -5.38
CA PRO A 233 1.76 -21.74 -6.71
C PRO A 233 2.81 -22.10 -7.77
N GLN A 234 2.49 -23.06 -8.65
CA GLN A 234 3.44 -23.54 -9.67
C GLN A 234 3.71 -22.52 -10.77
N ASP A 235 2.84 -21.51 -10.90
CA ASP A 235 2.95 -20.39 -11.83
C ASP A 235 3.71 -19.18 -11.26
N ASN A 236 4.32 -19.31 -10.06
CA ASN A 236 5.16 -18.25 -9.52
C ASN A 236 6.43 -18.03 -10.37
N PRO A 237 6.93 -16.78 -10.46
CA PRO A 237 7.95 -16.38 -11.43
C PRO A 237 9.33 -17.00 -11.21
N PHE A 238 9.60 -17.50 -10.00
CA PHE A 238 10.90 -18.07 -9.64
C PHE A 238 10.86 -19.58 -9.36
N VAL A 239 9.74 -20.24 -9.62
CA VAL A 239 9.64 -21.71 -9.51
C VAL A 239 10.65 -22.37 -10.45
N GLY A 240 11.44 -23.30 -9.92
CA GLY A 240 12.46 -24.04 -10.68
C GLY A 240 13.74 -23.27 -10.98
N ARG A 241 13.89 -22.02 -10.53
CA ARG A 241 15.13 -21.25 -10.66
C ARG A 241 16.10 -21.60 -9.53
N GLU A 242 17.29 -22.07 -9.89
CA GLU A 242 18.34 -22.39 -8.93
C GLU A 242 18.72 -21.17 -8.08
N GLY A 243 18.81 -21.35 -6.76
CA GLY A 243 19.15 -20.31 -5.80
C GLY A 243 18.02 -19.32 -5.48
N ALA A 244 16.83 -19.47 -6.08
CA ALA A 244 15.68 -18.61 -5.79
C ALA A 244 14.65 -19.33 -4.90
N LEU A 245 14.04 -18.59 -3.98
CA LEU A 245 12.89 -19.06 -3.20
C LEU A 245 11.62 -18.99 -4.07
N PRO A 246 10.91 -20.11 -4.29
CA PRO A 246 9.86 -20.21 -5.29
C PRO A 246 8.57 -19.43 -4.94
N GLU A 247 8.37 -19.06 -3.68
CA GLU A 247 7.25 -18.24 -3.20
C GLU A 247 7.41 -16.74 -3.52
N ILE A 248 8.60 -16.29 -3.93
CA ILE A 248 8.84 -14.89 -4.26
C ILE A 248 7.98 -14.49 -5.47
N TRP A 249 7.25 -13.38 -5.33
CA TRP A 249 6.52 -12.72 -6.41
C TRP A 249 7.37 -11.63 -7.05
N SER A 250 7.95 -10.75 -6.25
CA SER A 250 8.78 -9.63 -6.68
C SER A 250 9.86 -9.32 -5.64
N LEU A 251 10.86 -8.52 -6.03
CA LEU A 251 12.03 -8.22 -5.22
C LEU A 251 12.44 -6.75 -5.28
N GLY A 252 13.44 -6.37 -4.50
CA GLY A 252 13.98 -5.01 -4.50
C GLY A 252 13.12 -4.01 -3.75
N HIS A 253 12.47 -4.44 -2.68
CA HIS A 253 11.69 -3.56 -1.81
C HIS A 253 12.45 -3.21 -0.52
N ARG A 254 12.12 -2.06 0.07
CA ARG A 254 12.69 -1.60 1.34
C ARG A 254 11.85 -2.00 2.53
N ASN A 255 10.63 -1.47 2.65
CA ASN A 255 9.71 -1.79 3.75
C ASN A 255 8.26 -1.55 3.35
N VAL A 256 7.65 -2.58 2.78
CA VAL A 256 6.30 -2.54 2.22
C VAL A 256 5.24 -2.63 3.33
N GLN A 257 4.52 -1.53 3.58
CA GLN A 257 3.56 -1.38 4.69
C GLN A 257 2.09 -1.51 4.26
N GLY A 258 1.82 -1.51 2.95
CA GLY A 258 0.49 -1.68 2.40
C GLY A 258 0.50 -2.52 1.14
N ILE A 259 -0.59 -3.26 0.93
CA ILE A 259 -0.87 -4.01 -0.29
C ILE A 259 -2.36 -3.97 -0.57
N ALA A 260 -2.74 -3.71 -1.82
CA ALA A 260 -4.12 -3.71 -2.26
C ALA A 260 -4.25 -4.39 -3.62
N VAL A 261 -5.24 -5.28 -3.77
CA VAL A 261 -5.58 -5.88 -5.06
C VAL A 261 -6.70 -5.07 -5.69
N GLN A 262 -6.44 -4.51 -6.86
CA GLN A 262 -7.38 -3.67 -7.58
C GLN A 262 -8.61 -4.48 -8.04
N PRO A 263 -9.83 -4.11 -7.64
CA PRO A 263 -11.04 -4.76 -8.10
C PRO A 263 -11.18 -4.74 -9.63
N GLY A 264 -11.69 -5.84 -10.20
CA GLY A 264 -11.92 -5.97 -11.66
C GLY A 264 -10.68 -6.34 -12.47
N THR A 265 -9.52 -5.72 -12.21
CA THR A 265 -8.27 -6.03 -12.95
C THR A 265 -7.42 -7.09 -12.26
N GLY A 266 -7.49 -7.20 -10.93
CA GLY A 266 -6.62 -8.06 -10.14
C GLY A 266 -5.18 -7.55 -10.02
N ALA A 267 -4.90 -6.31 -10.45
CA ALA A 267 -3.59 -5.71 -10.33
C ALA A 267 -3.18 -5.55 -8.86
N VAL A 268 -1.94 -5.93 -8.52
CA VAL A 268 -1.41 -5.80 -7.16
C VAL A 268 -0.71 -4.46 -7.03
N TRP A 269 -1.05 -3.71 -5.98
CA TRP A 269 -0.45 -2.43 -5.67
C TRP A 269 0.21 -2.51 -4.31
N THR A 270 1.50 -2.15 -4.22
CA THR A 270 2.26 -2.14 -2.97
C THR A 270 2.67 -0.71 -2.60
N ILE A 271 2.69 -0.43 -1.30
CA ILE A 271 3.02 0.88 -0.76
C ILE A 271 4.11 0.70 0.28
N GLU A 272 5.22 1.42 0.13
CA GLU A 272 6.41 1.21 0.96
C GLU A 272 7.07 2.48 1.49
N HIS A 273 7.75 2.31 2.62
CA HIS A 273 8.54 3.39 3.23
C HIS A 273 9.85 3.59 2.47
N GLY A 274 10.07 4.82 2.03
CA GLY A 274 11.37 5.32 1.62
C GLY A 274 12.29 5.60 2.81
N THR A 275 13.40 6.25 2.53
CA THR A 275 14.36 6.70 3.55
C THR A 275 13.98 8.10 4.07
N ARG A 276 14.82 9.10 3.87
CA ARG A 276 14.45 10.50 4.01
C ARG A 276 14.03 11.01 2.64
N GLY A 277 12.75 10.81 2.33
CA GLY A 277 12.17 10.96 0.99
C GLY A 277 11.88 9.59 0.35
N GLY A 278 11.06 9.60 -0.70
CA GLY A 278 10.81 8.46 -1.57
C GLY A 278 9.99 7.33 -0.97
N ASP A 279 8.93 7.66 -0.24
CA ASP A 279 7.86 6.65 -0.07
C ASP A 279 7.25 6.37 -1.44
N GLU A 280 6.91 5.11 -1.72
CA GLU A 280 6.53 4.70 -3.07
C GLU A 280 5.16 4.03 -3.11
N VAL A 281 4.49 4.21 -4.25
CA VAL A 281 3.38 3.39 -4.73
C VAL A 281 3.88 2.64 -5.95
N ASN A 282 3.77 1.31 -5.90
CA ASN A 282 4.28 0.38 -6.89
C ASN A 282 3.12 -0.43 -7.49
N LEU A 283 3.10 -0.58 -8.81
CA LEU A 283 2.27 -1.58 -9.49
C LEU A 283 3.06 -2.88 -9.52
N ASP A 284 2.79 -3.75 -8.55
CA ASP A 284 3.58 -4.95 -8.25
C ASP A 284 3.31 -6.08 -9.25
N LYS A 285 4.36 -6.59 -9.89
CA LYS A 285 4.28 -7.52 -11.03
C LYS A 285 5.22 -8.71 -10.86
N PRO A 286 4.84 -9.88 -11.41
CA PRO A 286 5.60 -11.11 -11.22
C PRO A 286 7.01 -10.98 -11.79
N GLY A 287 7.99 -11.32 -10.97
CA GLY A 287 9.40 -11.43 -11.32
C GLY A 287 10.14 -10.09 -11.43
N LEU A 288 9.46 -8.96 -11.21
CA LEU A 288 10.04 -7.64 -11.40
C LEU A 288 10.78 -7.15 -10.14
N ASN A 289 11.81 -6.34 -10.38
CA ASN A 289 12.71 -5.80 -9.37
C ASN A 289 12.44 -4.31 -9.15
N TYR A 290 12.08 -3.90 -7.94
CA TYR A 290 11.73 -2.52 -7.58
C TYR A 290 12.95 -1.69 -7.11
N GLY A 291 14.15 -2.26 -7.22
CA GLY A 291 15.40 -1.52 -7.27
C GLY A 291 16.10 -1.29 -5.94
N TRP A 292 15.42 -1.35 -4.78
CA TRP A 292 16.11 -1.14 -3.50
C TRP A 292 17.20 -2.20 -3.24
N PRO A 293 18.43 -1.83 -2.80
CA PRO A 293 18.92 -0.47 -2.52
C PRO A 293 19.71 0.15 -3.70
N ASP A 294 19.75 -0.50 -4.85
CA ASP A 294 20.54 -0.09 -6.02
C ASP A 294 19.96 1.15 -6.72
N ALA A 295 18.63 1.31 -6.65
CA ALA A 295 17.89 2.49 -7.04
C ALA A 295 16.91 2.87 -5.91
N ALA A 296 16.84 4.15 -5.56
CA ALA A 296 15.92 4.65 -4.55
C ALA A 296 15.63 6.13 -4.75
N TYR A 297 14.37 6.52 -4.55
CA TYR A 297 14.03 7.91 -4.34
C TYR A 297 14.36 8.27 -2.87
N GLY A 298 15.07 9.38 -2.64
CA GLY A 298 15.42 9.88 -1.30
C GLY A 298 16.91 9.81 -0.95
N VAL A 299 17.23 10.12 0.30
CA VAL A 299 18.62 10.20 0.82
C VAL A 299 18.76 9.49 2.16
N GLU A 300 20.00 9.21 2.58
CA GLU A 300 20.25 8.69 3.92
C GLU A 300 19.76 9.68 4.99
N TYR A 301 19.28 9.19 6.14
CA TYR A 301 18.77 10.06 7.21
C TYR A 301 19.83 11.04 7.73
N ALA A 302 21.10 10.61 7.78
CA ALA A 302 22.24 11.45 8.17
C ALA A 302 22.67 12.44 7.06
N GLY A 303 22.02 12.41 5.90
CA GLY A 303 22.46 13.10 4.68
C GLY A 303 23.36 12.23 3.81
N GLY A 304 23.42 12.57 2.53
CA GLY A 304 24.18 11.81 1.52
C GLY A 304 23.33 10.82 0.73
N GLN A 305 23.92 10.31 -0.34
CA GLN A 305 23.23 9.46 -1.32
C GLN A 305 23.04 8.02 -0.83
N ILE A 306 21.94 7.40 -1.27
CA ILE A 306 21.76 5.94 -1.22
C ILE A 306 22.42 5.38 -2.48
N THR A 307 23.37 4.46 -2.32
CA THR A 307 24.04 3.74 -3.42
C THR A 307 24.35 4.62 -4.64
N GLY A 308 25.18 5.66 -4.45
CA GLY A 308 25.57 6.57 -5.55
C GLY A 308 24.51 7.55 -6.04
N GLY A 309 23.31 7.54 -5.45
CA GLY A 309 22.23 8.50 -5.71
C GLY A 309 21.38 8.15 -6.93
N ASN A 310 21.39 6.88 -7.33
CA ASN A 310 20.63 6.40 -8.47
C ASN A 310 19.14 6.34 -8.12
N THR A 311 18.28 6.93 -8.95
CA THR A 311 16.83 6.69 -8.92
C THR A 311 16.39 5.61 -9.91
N GLN A 312 17.30 5.19 -10.78
CA GLN A 312 17.08 4.15 -11.78
C GLN A 312 18.33 3.29 -11.91
N ALA A 313 18.16 1.99 -12.07
CA ALA A 313 19.22 1.07 -12.45
C ALA A 313 18.74 0.15 -13.57
N GLN A 314 19.68 -0.51 -14.26
CA GLN A 314 19.34 -1.44 -15.31
C GLN A 314 18.55 -2.62 -14.73
N GLY A 315 17.37 -2.91 -15.31
CA GLY A 315 16.53 -4.03 -14.89
C GLY A 315 15.69 -3.75 -13.64
N THR A 316 15.59 -2.49 -13.21
CA THR A 316 14.67 -2.08 -12.14
C THR A 316 13.43 -1.39 -12.69
N GLU A 317 12.29 -1.66 -12.08
CA GLU A 317 11.04 -0.97 -12.32
C GLU A 317 11.00 0.35 -11.56
N GLN A 318 10.11 1.24 -12.00
CA GLN A 318 9.90 2.54 -11.39
C GLN A 318 8.57 2.57 -10.66
N PRO A 319 8.48 3.25 -9.50
CA PRO A 319 7.21 3.44 -8.84
C PRO A 319 6.28 4.25 -9.72
N VAL A 320 4.99 3.92 -9.66
CA VAL A 320 3.97 4.69 -10.38
C VAL A 320 3.75 6.05 -9.73
N TYR A 321 4.09 6.18 -8.44
CA TYR A 321 4.12 7.44 -7.72
C TYR A 321 5.10 7.39 -6.54
N TYR A 322 5.73 8.52 -6.18
CA TYR A 322 6.49 8.62 -4.93
C TYR A 322 6.25 9.96 -4.21
N TRP A 323 6.43 9.96 -2.89
CA TRP A 323 6.39 11.16 -2.05
C TRP A 323 7.78 11.61 -1.62
N ASP A 324 8.11 12.89 -1.84
CA ASP A 324 9.22 13.57 -1.18
C ASP A 324 8.83 15.02 -0.82
N PRO A 325 8.63 15.34 0.49
CA PRO A 325 8.86 14.48 1.67
C PRO A 325 7.87 13.32 1.87
N VAL A 326 8.33 12.32 2.64
CA VAL A 326 7.58 11.10 3.03
C VAL A 326 6.28 11.40 3.78
N ILE A 327 5.25 10.58 3.53
CA ILE A 327 4.03 10.50 4.36
C ILE A 327 4.14 9.42 5.47
N ALA A 328 5.15 8.55 5.35
CA ALA A 328 5.30 7.28 6.04
C ALA A 328 4.02 6.44 5.92
N PRO A 329 3.79 5.76 4.78
CA PRO A 329 2.52 5.11 4.51
C PRO A 329 2.25 3.89 5.41
N GLY A 330 0.97 3.58 5.61
CA GLY A 330 0.50 2.40 6.31
C GLY A 330 -0.24 1.46 5.36
N GLY A 331 -1.31 0.85 5.86
CA GLY A 331 -2.20 0.03 5.05
C GLY A 331 -2.92 0.84 3.97
N ALA A 332 -3.42 0.12 2.96
CA ALA A 332 -4.05 0.72 1.80
C ALA A 332 -5.19 -0.14 1.27
N THR A 333 -6.18 0.48 0.64
CA THR A 333 -7.32 -0.21 0.04
C THR A 333 -7.85 0.57 -1.14
N PHE A 334 -8.38 -0.14 -2.15
CA PHE A 334 -9.13 0.51 -3.22
C PHE A 334 -10.53 0.85 -2.74
N TYR A 335 -10.98 2.06 -3.02
CA TYR A 335 -12.34 2.45 -2.69
C TYR A 335 -13.34 1.81 -3.66
N GLN A 336 -14.30 1.10 -3.09
CA GLN A 336 -15.46 0.56 -3.79
C GLN A 336 -16.68 0.72 -2.87
N GLY A 337 -17.52 1.73 -3.12
CA GLY A 337 -18.62 2.06 -2.21
C GLY A 337 -19.64 3.03 -2.78
N ALA A 338 -20.84 2.99 -2.21
CA ALA A 338 -21.96 3.83 -2.64
C ALA A 338 -21.94 5.23 -2.01
N MET A 339 -21.25 5.42 -0.88
CA MET A 339 -21.22 6.70 -0.15
C MET A 339 -20.45 7.78 -0.91
N PHE A 340 -19.36 7.40 -1.58
CA PHE A 340 -18.54 8.31 -2.38
C PHE A 340 -18.38 7.75 -3.80
N PRO A 341 -19.42 7.81 -4.66
CA PRO A 341 -19.37 7.17 -5.97
C PRO A 341 -18.20 7.65 -6.86
N GLY A 342 -17.80 8.91 -6.72
CA GLY A 342 -16.67 9.50 -7.44
C GLY A 342 -15.29 9.03 -6.97
N TRP A 343 -15.20 8.28 -5.88
CA TRP A 343 -13.94 7.69 -5.40
C TRP A 343 -13.74 6.25 -5.91
N ASN A 344 -14.71 5.66 -6.62
CA ASN A 344 -14.61 4.26 -7.05
C ASN A 344 -13.38 4.04 -7.94
N GLY A 345 -12.47 3.17 -7.51
CA GLY A 345 -11.20 2.92 -8.18
C GLY A 345 -10.02 3.75 -7.66
N ASP A 346 -10.26 4.73 -6.79
CA ASP A 346 -9.21 5.45 -6.09
C ASP A 346 -8.52 4.55 -5.06
N LEU A 347 -7.23 4.79 -4.85
CA LEU A 347 -6.45 4.12 -3.81
C LEU A 347 -6.41 5.00 -2.56
N LEU A 348 -6.86 4.45 -1.42
CA LEU A 348 -6.74 5.08 -0.11
C LEU A 348 -5.49 4.54 0.59
N VAL A 349 -4.63 5.44 1.05
CA VAL A 349 -3.37 5.09 1.72
C VAL A 349 -3.31 5.78 3.08
N ALA A 350 -3.13 5.01 4.15
CA ALA A 350 -2.92 5.55 5.49
C ALA A 350 -1.59 6.32 5.55
N GLY A 351 -1.55 7.50 6.19
CA GLY A 351 -0.35 8.31 6.38
C GLY A 351 0.01 8.45 7.85
N LEU A 352 1.10 7.81 8.27
CA LEU A 352 1.51 7.81 9.68
C LEU A 352 2.18 9.12 10.08
N LYS A 353 3.21 9.56 9.35
CA LYS A 353 3.99 10.74 9.74
C LYS A 353 3.18 12.02 9.57
N GLU A 354 2.42 12.08 8.48
CA GLU A 354 1.65 13.25 8.08
C GLU A 354 0.18 13.19 8.52
N LYS A 355 -0.19 12.15 9.30
CA LYS A 355 -1.45 12.08 10.07
C LYS A 355 -2.71 12.34 9.24
N HIS A 356 -2.86 11.61 8.14
CA HIS A 356 -3.98 11.75 7.22
C HIS A 356 -4.22 10.44 6.46
N ILE A 357 -5.25 10.40 5.63
CA ILE A 357 -5.45 9.39 4.58
C ILE A 357 -5.21 10.07 3.24
N ALA A 358 -4.25 9.58 2.44
CA ALA A 358 -4.05 10.03 1.08
C ALA A 358 -5.00 9.29 0.15
N ARG A 359 -5.93 10.00 -0.51
CA ARG A 359 -6.74 9.47 -1.60
C ARG A 359 -6.04 9.78 -2.91
N LEU A 360 -5.68 8.74 -3.65
CA LEU A 360 -5.00 8.82 -4.94
C LEU A 360 -5.98 8.45 -6.04
N VAL A 361 -6.19 9.38 -6.98
CA VAL A 361 -6.98 9.13 -8.18
C VAL A 361 -6.13 8.37 -9.18
N ILE A 362 -6.58 7.18 -9.57
CA ILE A 362 -5.84 6.27 -10.45
C ILE A 362 -6.46 6.26 -11.84
N GLU A 363 -5.68 6.71 -12.83
CA GLU A 363 -6.05 6.61 -14.25
C GLU A 363 -4.90 5.98 -15.03
N ASN A 364 -5.21 4.97 -15.87
CA ASN A 364 -4.22 4.29 -16.71
C ASN A 364 -2.97 3.82 -15.92
N ASN A 365 -3.19 3.29 -14.71
CA ASN A 365 -2.13 2.85 -13.78
C ASN A 365 -1.17 3.98 -13.32
N ARG A 366 -1.63 5.23 -13.33
CA ARG A 366 -0.90 6.40 -12.84
C ARG A 366 -1.73 7.14 -11.80
N VAL A 367 -1.04 7.78 -10.86
CA VAL A 367 -1.67 8.74 -9.95
C VAL A 367 -1.82 10.05 -10.71
N VAL A 368 -3.07 10.52 -10.85
CA VAL A 368 -3.39 11.78 -11.55
C VAL A 368 -3.95 12.86 -10.63
N GLY A 369 -4.24 12.51 -9.37
CA GLY A 369 -4.70 13.45 -8.36
C GLY A 369 -4.47 12.92 -6.94
N GLU A 370 -4.29 13.82 -5.98
CA GLU A 370 -4.15 13.52 -4.56
C GLU A 370 -5.08 14.41 -3.71
N GLU A 371 -5.76 13.82 -2.73
CA GLU A 371 -6.45 14.54 -1.65
C GLU A 371 -5.97 14.02 -0.29
N ARG A 372 -5.79 14.91 0.69
CA ARG A 372 -5.45 14.56 2.07
C ARG A 372 -6.71 14.65 2.94
N LEU A 373 -7.22 13.49 3.34
CA LEU A 373 -8.43 13.32 4.14
C LEU A 373 -8.07 13.12 5.62
N LEU A 374 -9.04 13.35 6.52
CA LEU A 374 -8.88 13.10 7.97
C LEU A 374 -7.71 13.86 8.61
N THR A 375 -7.39 15.05 8.09
CA THR A 375 -6.25 15.88 8.55
C THR A 375 -6.52 16.57 9.89
N ASP A 376 -7.79 16.70 10.27
CA ASP A 376 -8.25 17.35 11.50
C ASP A 376 -8.24 16.41 12.73
N LEU A 377 -8.09 15.09 12.52
CA LEU A 377 -7.98 14.11 13.60
C LEU A 377 -6.68 14.27 14.41
N GLY A 378 -5.58 14.67 13.75
CA GLY A 378 -4.30 14.93 14.43
C GLY A 378 -3.55 13.68 14.93
N GLU A 379 -3.91 12.49 14.46
CA GLU A 379 -3.31 11.21 14.86
C GLU A 379 -2.69 10.45 13.68
N ARG A 380 -1.70 9.60 13.98
CA ARG A 380 -1.02 8.77 12.97
C ARG A 380 -2.00 7.73 12.45
N VAL A 381 -2.36 7.76 11.16
CA VAL A 381 -3.26 6.76 10.58
C VAL A 381 -2.47 5.54 10.15
N ARG A 382 -2.82 4.36 10.66
CA ARG A 382 -2.10 3.10 10.44
C ARG A 382 -2.66 2.27 9.29
N ASP A 383 -3.96 2.05 9.29
CA ASP A 383 -4.62 1.17 8.32
C ASP A 383 -6.01 1.71 7.99
N VAL A 384 -6.51 1.36 6.82
CA VAL A 384 -7.77 1.86 6.25
C VAL A 384 -8.57 0.74 5.60
N ALA A 385 -9.89 0.80 5.78
CA ALA A 385 -10.83 -0.13 5.18
C ALA A 385 -12.09 0.61 4.69
N VAL A 386 -12.84 -0.02 3.78
CA VAL A 386 -14.14 0.49 3.32
C VAL A 386 -15.25 -0.39 3.88
N GLY A 387 -16.20 0.22 4.58
CA GLY A 387 -17.37 -0.46 5.11
C GLY A 387 -18.42 -0.75 4.02
N PRO A 388 -19.40 -1.63 4.28
CA PRO A 388 -20.43 -2.02 3.33
C PRO A 388 -21.39 -0.87 2.98
N ASP A 389 -21.49 0.13 3.86
CA ASP A 389 -22.20 1.37 3.64
C ASP A 389 -21.41 2.38 2.78
N GLY A 390 -20.15 2.08 2.45
CA GLY A 390 -19.22 2.94 1.71
C GLY A 390 -18.47 3.94 2.60
N ALA A 391 -18.63 3.91 3.92
CA ALA A 391 -17.83 4.74 4.81
C ALA A 391 -16.37 4.25 4.83
N VAL A 392 -15.43 5.19 5.00
CA VAL A 392 -14.02 4.84 5.20
C VAL A 392 -13.77 4.66 6.70
N TRP A 393 -13.11 3.58 7.07
CA TRP A 393 -12.72 3.26 8.43
C TRP A 393 -11.21 3.29 8.55
N ALA A 394 -10.72 3.72 9.70
CA ALA A 394 -9.30 3.82 9.95
C ALA A 394 -8.95 3.47 11.39
N ILE A 395 -7.73 2.97 11.61
CA ILE A 395 -7.14 2.83 12.94
C ILE A 395 -5.92 3.74 13.12
N THR A 396 -5.69 4.20 14.35
CA THR A 396 -4.58 5.11 14.67
C THR A 396 -3.42 4.45 15.42
N ASP A 397 -2.17 4.71 15.01
CA ASP A 397 -0.93 4.18 15.60
C ASP A 397 -0.52 4.96 16.86
N GLU A 398 -1.34 4.90 17.90
CA GLU A 398 -1.15 5.63 19.15
C GLU A 398 -1.25 4.68 20.37
N ALA A 399 -0.77 5.14 21.52
CA ALA A 399 -0.90 4.38 22.78
C ALA A 399 -2.37 4.27 23.27
N ASP A 400 -3.18 5.29 22.95
CA ASP A 400 -4.64 5.30 23.03
C ASP A 400 -5.22 5.36 21.61
N GLY A 401 -4.91 4.32 20.83
CA GLY A 401 -5.34 4.16 19.46
C GLY A 401 -6.86 4.01 19.33
N LYS A 402 -7.36 4.45 18.19
CA LYS A 402 -8.79 4.60 17.91
C LYS A 402 -9.20 3.78 16.70
N LEU A 403 -10.48 3.40 16.67
CA LEU A 403 -11.21 3.08 15.45
C LEU A 403 -12.04 4.31 15.06
N VAL A 404 -11.79 4.85 13.88
CA VAL A 404 -12.38 6.08 13.37
C VAL A 404 -13.20 5.78 12.12
N ARG A 405 -14.38 6.38 12.02
CA ARG A 405 -15.25 6.29 10.84
C ARG A 405 -15.31 7.66 10.17
N LEU A 406 -15.00 7.73 8.88
CA LEU A 406 -15.11 8.90 8.01
C LEU A 406 -16.28 8.70 7.04
N ALA A 407 -17.21 9.65 7.02
CA ALA A 407 -18.43 9.59 6.23
C ALA A 407 -18.88 10.99 5.77
N VAL A 408 -19.93 11.05 4.95
CA VAL A 408 -20.62 12.30 4.64
C VAL A 408 -21.10 12.96 5.93
N ALA A 409 -20.90 14.27 6.06
CA ALA A 409 -21.43 15.06 7.17
C ALA A 409 -22.97 15.01 7.19
N GLN A 410 -23.55 14.81 8.37
CA GLN A 410 -25.00 14.82 8.57
C GLN A 410 -25.58 16.23 8.61
#